data_AF-I9DSS0-F1
#
_entry.id   AF-I9DSS0-F1
#
_cell.length_a   1.000
_cell.length_b   1.000
_cell.length_c   1.000
_cell.angle_alpha   90.00
_cell.angle_beta   90.00
_cell.angle_gamma   90.00
#
_symmetry.space_group_name_H-M   'P 1'
#
loop_
_entity.id
_entity.type
_entity.pdbx_description
1 polymer ?
#
loop_
_entity_poly.entity_id
_entity_poly.type
_entity_poly.pdbx_seq_one_letter_code
_entity_poly.pdbx_strand_id
1 'polypeptide(L)'
;MTRATPSDNRNQNCRHFSLPDAELFYWPAYLTAPAADLLQQQLSRELHWQTASIRIYGREVAIPRRQVWMGEPHCRYRYSGTDFLPEPWHPRLRELASQISQALQHPFNCVLLNQYADGQDHMGWHADDEPELGLAPQIASLSLGQSRRFDLKHRQLECQLQLLLQHGSLLLMAGTCQQYWQHRLPKQAQAKAERINLTFRYIAPK
;
A
#
# COMPACT_ATOMS: atom_id res chain seq x y z
N MET A 1 15.78 9.57 38.73
CA MET A 1 15.00 10.34 37.73
C MET A 1 14.87 9.50 36.47
N THR A 2 13.92 8.57 36.49
CA THR A 2 13.63 7.68 35.36
C THR A 2 12.75 8.45 34.40
N ARG A 3 13.31 8.85 33.25
CA ARG A 3 12.54 9.47 32.17
C ARG A 3 11.43 8.51 31.77
N ALA A 4 10.19 8.98 31.85
CA ALA A 4 9.06 8.32 31.24
C ALA A 4 9.38 8.07 29.77
N THR A 5 9.41 6.80 29.37
CA THR A 5 9.30 6.39 27.98
C THR A 5 8.05 7.07 27.42
N PRO A 6 8.10 7.78 26.29
CA PRO A 6 6.87 8.24 25.67
C PRO A 6 6.07 6.98 25.35
N SER A 7 4.94 6.80 26.04
CA SER A 7 4.07 5.65 25.80
C SER A 7 3.66 5.68 24.34
N ASP A 8 4.09 4.67 23.61
CA ASP A 8 3.84 4.49 22.19
C ASP A 8 2.31 4.44 22.00
N ASN A 9 1.72 5.49 21.42
CA ASN A 9 0.29 5.54 21.10
C ASN A 9 -0.11 4.56 19.96
N ARG A 10 0.66 3.49 19.72
CA ARG A 10 0.53 2.58 18.56
C ARG A 10 -0.42 1.41 18.78
N ASN A 11 -1.46 1.56 19.59
CA ASN A 11 -2.49 0.53 19.62
C ASN A 11 -3.80 1.05 20.20
N GLN A 12 -4.86 1.27 19.41
CA GLN A 12 -6.20 1.49 20.00
C GLN A 12 -7.41 0.89 19.25
N ASN A 13 -7.24 -0.08 18.33
CA ASN A 13 -8.22 -1.15 17.96
C ASN A 13 -7.91 -1.69 16.56
N CYS A 14 -7.02 -2.67 16.48
CA CYS A 14 -6.88 -3.49 15.28
C CYS A 14 -8.19 -4.22 15.02
N ARG A 15 -8.75 -4.08 13.82
CA ARG A 15 -9.85 -4.91 13.34
C ARG A 15 -9.27 -6.07 12.57
N HIS A 16 -9.53 -7.28 13.04
CA HIS A 16 -9.10 -8.51 12.39
C HIS A 16 -10.28 -9.08 11.59
N PHE A 17 -10.04 -9.39 10.32
CA PHE A 17 -10.97 -10.08 9.44
C PHE A 17 -10.34 -11.42 9.06
N SER A 18 -10.89 -12.51 9.60
CA SER A 18 -10.57 -13.86 9.15
C SER A 18 -11.49 -14.20 7.98
N LEU A 19 -10.88 -14.40 6.82
CA LEU A 19 -11.55 -14.69 5.56
C LEU A 19 -11.10 -16.07 5.05
N PRO A 20 -11.86 -16.72 4.16
CA PRO A 20 -11.34 -17.88 3.44
C PRO A 20 -9.99 -17.55 2.79
N ASP A 21 -8.96 -18.34 3.09
CA ASP A 21 -7.63 -18.24 2.47
C ASP A 21 -6.90 -16.88 2.65
N ALA A 22 -7.33 -16.03 3.57
CA ALA A 22 -6.75 -14.72 3.82
C ALA A 22 -6.97 -14.20 5.24
N GLU A 23 -5.99 -13.46 5.76
CA GLU A 23 -6.08 -12.78 7.04
C GLU A 23 -5.84 -11.29 6.81
N LEU A 24 -6.78 -10.43 7.24
CA LEU A 24 -6.63 -8.98 7.15
C LEU A 24 -6.61 -8.33 8.52
N PHE A 25 -5.67 -7.42 8.74
CA PHE A 25 -5.57 -6.62 9.97
C PHE A 25 -5.65 -5.15 9.61
N TYR A 26 -6.60 -4.43 10.18
CA TYR A 26 -6.85 -3.03 9.85
C TYR A 26 -6.79 -2.13 11.08
N TRP A 27 -5.88 -1.17 11.06
CA TRP A 27 -5.74 -0.12 12.06
C TRP A 27 -6.24 1.21 11.47
N PRO A 28 -7.47 1.65 11.79
CA PRO A 28 -8.05 2.86 11.20
C PRO A 28 -7.28 4.14 11.53
N ALA A 29 -6.59 4.18 12.67
CA ALA A 29 -5.81 5.33 13.15
C ALA A 29 -4.38 4.89 13.50
N TYR A 30 -3.70 4.21 12.57
CA TYR A 30 -2.31 3.78 12.77
C TYR A 30 -1.37 4.98 12.94
N LEU A 31 -1.55 5.99 12.10
CA LEU A 31 -0.99 7.32 12.30
C LEU A 31 -2.05 8.23 12.91
N THR A 32 -1.61 9.13 13.80
CA THR A 32 -2.46 10.24 14.24
C THR A 32 -2.71 11.18 13.06
N ALA A 33 -3.85 11.88 13.06
CA ALA A 33 -4.18 12.81 11.97
C ALA A 33 -3.06 13.85 11.72
N PRO A 34 -2.47 14.52 12.72
CA PRO A 34 -1.37 15.46 12.48
C PRO A 34 -0.12 14.82 11.85
N ALA A 35 0.21 13.58 12.24
CA ALA A 35 1.35 12.87 11.67
C ALA A 35 1.10 12.43 10.22
N ALA A 36 -0.13 12.02 9.92
CA ALA A 36 -0.55 11.63 8.58
C ALA A 36 -0.67 12.86 7.65
N ASP A 37 -1.16 14.00 8.14
CA ASP A 37 -1.19 15.26 7.40
C ASP A 37 0.22 15.72 7.02
N LEU A 38 1.14 15.74 7.99
CA LEU A 38 2.53 16.12 7.76
C LEU A 38 3.19 15.19 6.73
N LEU A 39 3.01 13.87 6.89
CA LEU A 39 3.55 12.89 5.97
C LEU A 39 2.98 13.07 4.56
N GLN A 40 1.66 13.28 4.42
CA GLN A 40 1.05 13.50 3.11
C GLN A 40 1.63 14.74 2.44
N GLN A 41 1.65 15.89 3.13
CA GLN A 41 2.17 17.14 2.57
C GLN A 41 3.63 17.01 2.14
N GLN A 42 4.44 16.30 2.94
CA GLN A 42 5.84 16.07 2.64
C GLN A 42 6.00 15.24 1.36
N LEU A 43 5.34 14.08 1.27
CA LEU A 43 5.46 13.18 0.12
C LEU A 43 4.89 13.80 -1.18
N SER A 44 3.80 14.56 -1.10
CA SER A 44 3.23 15.24 -2.27
C SER A 44 4.19 16.28 -2.85
N ARG A 45 5.04 16.92 -2.02
CA ARG A 45 5.98 17.97 -2.43
C ARG A 45 7.35 17.43 -2.83
N GLU A 46 7.87 16.45 -2.10
CA GLU A 46 9.29 16.04 -2.17
C GLU A 46 9.53 14.89 -3.16
N LEU A 47 8.50 14.13 -3.52
CA LEU A 47 8.67 12.98 -4.41
C LEU A 47 8.51 13.32 -5.89
N HIS A 48 9.32 12.68 -6.73
CA HIS A 48 9.24 12.76 -8.18
C HIS A 48 8.16 11.81 -8.72
N TRP A 49 6.90 12.21 -8.60
CA TRP A 49 5.76 11.41 -9.05
C TRP A 49 5.77 11.14 -10.56
N GLN A 50 5.80 9.88 -10.96
CA GLN A 50 5.87 9.46 -12.36
C GLN A 50 4.53 8.89 -12.84
N THR A 51 4.16 9.14 -14.10
CA THR A 51 3.02 8.47 -14.75
C THR A 51 3.56 7.34 -15.60
N ALA A 52 3.38 6.09 -15.16
CA ALA A 52 3.77 4.94 -15.95
C ALA A 52 2.71 4.65 -17.03
N SER A 53 3.14 3.97 -18.09
CA SER A 53 2.27 3.47 -19.15
C SER A 53 2.33 1.95 -19.20
N ILE A 54 1.21 1.33 -19.55
CA ILE A 54 1.09 -0.13 -19.73
C ILE A 54 0.65 -0.44 -21.16
N ARG A 55 1.05 -1.60 -21.67
CA ARG A 55 0.57 -2.09 -22.96
C ARG A 55 -0.69 -2.93 -22.78
N ILE A 56 -1.81 -2.42 -23.26
CA ILE A 56 -3.10 -3.14 -23.31
C ILE A 56 -3.45 -3.34 -24.79
N TYR A 57 -3.62 -4.60 -25.22
CA TYR A 57 -3.93 -4.96 -26.61
C TYR A 57 -3.00 -4.30 -27.64
N GLY A 58 -1.70 -4.22 -27.34
CA GLY A 58 -0.70 -3.60 -28.21
C GLY A 58 -0.67 -2.06 -28.21
N ARG A 59 -1.58 -1.40 -27.50
CA ARG A 59 -1.59 0.06 -27.33
C ARG A 59 -1.01 0.45 -25.98
N GLU A 60 -0.21 1.51 -25.97
CA GLU A 60 0.31 2.10 -24.75
C GLU A 60 -0.75 3.01 -24.11
N VAL A 61 -1.14 2.71 -22.88
CA VAL A 61 -2.17 3.43 -22.12
C VAL A 61 -1.55 3.91 -20.83
N ALA A 62 -1.62 5.21 -20.57
CA ALA A 62 -1.18 5.79 -19.31
C ALA A 62 -2.02 5.21 -18.16
N ILE A 63 -1.35 4.78 -17.10
CA ILE A 63 -2.03 4.33 -15.90
C ILE A 63 -2.69 5.57 -15.25
N PRO A 64 -3.96 5.51 -14.85
CA PRO A 64 -4.69 6.64 -14.25
C PRO A 64 -4.31 6.83 -12.77
N ARG A 65 -3.01 7.02 -12.51
CA ARG A 65 -2.41 7.43 -11.23
C ARG A 65 -0.92 7.73 -11.45
N ARG A 66 -0.34 8.48 -10.53
CA ARG A 66 1.12 8.63 -10.45
C ARG A 66 1.70 7.65 -9.44
N GLN A 67 2.94 7.22 -9.64
CA GLN A 67 3.59 6.25 -8.76
C GLN A 67 5.08 6.54 -8.59
N VAL A 68 5.62 6.04 -7.48
CA VAL A 68 7.06 5.99 -7.21
C VAL A 68 7.36 4.64 -6.56
N TRP A 69 8.41 3.97 -7.03
CA TRP A 69 8.89 2.71 -6.44
C TRP A 69 10.19 2.99 -5.70
N MET A 70 10.24 2.67 -4.40
CA MET A 70 11.41 2.86 -3.56
C MET A 70 11.76 1.58 -2.83
N GLY A 71 13.04 1.35 -2.56
CA GLY A 71 13.46 0.14 -1.87
C GLY A 71 14.97 -0.03 -1.80
N GLU A 72 15.37 -1.16 -1.23
CA GLU A 72 16.76 -1.60 -1.30
C GLU A 72 17.19 -1.84 -2.77
N PRO A 73 18.48 -1.70 -3.13
CA PRO A 73 18.94 -1.79 -4.52
C PRO A 73 18.60 -3.10 -5.25
N HIS A 74 18.40 -4.20 -4.51
CA HIS A 74 18.02 -5.51 -5.05
C HIS A 74 16.51 -5.66 -5.27
N CYS A 75 15.67 -4.75 -4.75
CA CYS A 75 14.21 -4.77 -4.85
C CYS A 75 13.73 -4.34 -6.24
N ARG A 76 14.15 -5.07 -7.26
CA ARG A 76 13.73 -4.89 -8.65
C ARG A 76 12.47 -5.71 -8.86
N TYR A 77 11.48 -5.17 -9.55
CA TYR A 77 10.31 -5.93 -9.98
C TYR A 77 10.06 -5.74 -11.47
N ARG A 78 9.53 -6.76 -12.11
CA ARG A 78 9.18 -6.73 -13.53
C ARG A 78 7.67 -6.66 -13.69
N TYR A 79 7.18 -5.60 -14.33
CA TYR A 79 5.76 -5.45 -14.60
C TYR A 79 5.50 -5.17 -16.08
N SER A 80 4.62 -5.96 -16.69
CA SER A 80 4.29 -5.90 -18.13
C SER A 80 5.51 -5.95 -19.08
N GLY A 81 6.59 -6.63 -18.66
CA GLY A 81 7.83 -6.76 -19.45
C GLY A 81 8.84 -5.62 -19.26
N THR A 82 8.53 -4.62 -18.44
CA THR A 82 9.43 -3.51 -18.09
C THR A 82 10.02 -3.76 -16.70
N ASP A 83 11.34 -3.62 -16.57
CA ASP A 83 12.01 -3.68 -15.28
C ASP A 83 11.89 -2.32 -14.58
N PHE A 84 11.36 -2.32 -13.37
CA PHE A 84 11.27 -1.13 -12.52
C PHE A 84 12.37 -1.20 -11.47
N LEU A 85 13.33 -0.28 -11.58
CA LEU A 85 14.38 -0.11 -10.60
C LEU A 85 13.88 0.78 -9.45
N PRO A 86 14.16 0.42 -8.18
CA PRO A 86 13.77 1.25 -7.05
C PRO A 86 14.56 2.56 -7.05
N GLU A 87 13.86 3.67 -6.83
CA GLU A 87 14.49 4.92 -6.41
C GLU A 87 15.09 4.74 -5.00
N PRO A 88 16.18 5.46 -4.68
CA PRO A 88 16.69 5.51 -3.32
C PRO A 88 15.61 5.91 -2.33
N TRP A 89 15.64 5.31 -1.14
CA TRP A 89 14.70 5.63 -0.09
C TRP A 89 14.67 7.12 0.26
N HIS A 90 13.47 7.69 0.27
CA HIS A 90 13.21 8.89 1.03
C HIS A 90 13.44 8.61 2.54
N PRO A 91 14.18 9.44 3.30
CA PRO A 91 14.54 9.15 4.70
C PRO A 91 13.34 8.84 5.59
N ARG A 92 12.25 9.61 5.44
CA ARG A 92 11.02 9.39 6.21
C ARG A 92 10.33 8.06 5.87
N LEU A 93 10.41 7.61 4.63
CA LEU A 93 9.82 6.34 4.21
C LEU A 93 10.65 5.15 4.69
N ARG A 94 11.98 5.28 4.75
CA ARG A 94 12.86 4.27 5.36
C ARG A 94 12.57 4.09 6.84
N GLU A 95 12.43 5.20 7.57
CA GLU A 95 12.06 5.17 8.98
C GLU A 95 10.69 4.51 9.19
N LEU A 96 9.69 4.89 8.37
CA LEU A 96 8.35 4.32 8.43
C LEU A 96 8.33 2.83 8.10
N ALA A 97 9.08 2.39 7.08
CA ALA A 97 9.24 0.97 6.75
C ALA A 97 9.82 0.19 7.93
N SER A 98 10.84 0.74 8.61
CA SER A 98 11.42 0.12 9.82
C SER A 98 10.41 0.04 10.97
N GLN A 99 9.62 1.10 11.19
CA GLN A 99 8.61 1.15 12.25
C GLN A 99 7.48 0.15 12.01
N ILE A 100 6.97 0.07 10.77
CA ILE A 100 5.95 -0.89 10.37
C ILE A 100 6.51 -2.31 10.47
N SER A 101 7.77 -2.52 10.05
CA SER A 101 8.41 -3.84 10.14
C SER A 101 8.50 -4.32 11.58
N GLN A 102 8.90 -3.43 12.50
CA GLN A 102 8.96 -3.74 13.92
C GLN A 102 7.56 -3.98 14.51
N ALA A 103 6.57 -3.16 14.15
CA ALA A 103 5.22 -3.30 14.68
C ALA A 103 4.55 -4.61 14.23
N LEU A 104 4.77 -5.03 12.99
CA LEU A 104 4.17 -6.23 12.41
C LEU A 104 5.05 -7.49 12.54
N GLN A 105 6.25 -7.35 13.12
CA GLN A 105 7.24 -8.44 13.23
C GLN A 105 7.53 -9.12 11.87
N HIS A 106 7.53 -8.32 10.80
CA HIS A 106 7.77 -8.77 9.43
C HIS A 106 8.61 -7.73 8.69
N PRO A 107 9.72 -8.08 8.03
CA PRO A 107 10.56 -7.11 7.35
C PRO A 107 9.86 -6.54 6.11
N PHE A 108 9.93 -5.23 5.89
CA PHE A 108 9.57 -4.57 4.64
C PHE A 108 10.77 -3.80 4.11
N ASN A 109 11.15 -4.05 2.86
CA ASN A 109 12.39 -3.53 2.25
C ASN A 109 12.15 -2.78 0.93
N CYS A 110 10.89 -2.62 0.54
CA CYS A 110 10.47 -1.79 -0.57
C CYS A 110 9.04 -1.28 -0.37
N VAL A 111 8.68 -0.23 -1.11
CA VAL A 111 7.38 0.40 -1.08
C VAL A 111 6.98 0.91 -2.47
N LEU A 112 5.76 0.59 -2.89
CA LEU A 112 5.12 1.22 -4.04
C LEU A 112 4.19 2.33 -3.55
N LEU A 113 4.53 3.57 -3.88
CA LEU A 113 3.68 4.71 -3.64
C LEU A 113 2.76 4.92 -4.83
N ASN A 114 1.48 5.12 -4.57
CA ASN A 114 0.47 5.44 -5.57
C ASN A 114 -0.26 6.72 -5.15
N GLN A 115 -0.27 7.71 -6.02
CA GLN A 115 -0.98 8.97 -5.84
C GLN A 115 -2.15 9.05 -6.81
N TYR A 116 -3.34 9.18 -6.23
CA TYR A 116 -4.61 9.32 -6.90
C TYR A 116 -5.02 10.78 -6.73
N ALA A 117 -5.11 11.53 -7.83
CA ALA A 117 -5.47 12.95 -7.78
C ALA A 117 -6.89 13.14 -7.25
N ASP A 118 -7.81 12.26 -7.65
CA ASP A 118 -9.20 12.28 -7.23
C ASP A 118 -9.87 10.89 -7.41
N GLY A 119 -11.20 10.87 -7.44
CA GLY A 119 -12.03 9.69 -7.65
C GLY A 119 -12.08 9.11 -9.05
N GLN A 120 -11.52 9.78 -10.08
CA GLN A 120 -11.40 9.24 -11.44
C GLN A 120 -10.19 8.30 -11.56
N ASP A 121 -9.14 8.61 -10.81
CA ASP A 121 -7.99 7.73 -10.61
C ASP A 121 -8.43 6.50 -9.83
N HIS A 122 -8.01 5.33 -10.33
CA HIS A 122 -8.48 4.04 -9.85
C HIS A 122 -7.46 2.94 -10.13
N MET A 123 -7.66 1.82 -9.45
CA MET A 123 -6.93 0.59 -9.72
C MET A 123 -7.96 -0.52 -9.94
N GLY A 124 -7.85 -1.22 -11.06
CA GLY A 124 -8.73 -2.33 -11.40
C GLY A 124 -8.56 -3.53 -10.46
N TRP A 125 -9.33 -4.59 -10.70
CA TRP A 125 -9.15 -5.86 -9.99
C TRP A 125 -7.76 -6.43 -10.28
N HIS A 126 -6.97 -6.65 -9.23
CA HIS A 126 -5.62 -7.23 -9.28
C HIS A 126 -5.30 -7.96 -7.98
N ALA A 127 -4.16 -8.63 -7.94
CA ALA A 127 -3.51 -9.08 -6.72
C ALA A 127 -2.03 -8.67 -6.78
N ASP A 128 -1.37 -8.60 -5.63
CA ASP A 128 0.09 -8.43 -5.56
C ASP A 128 0.75 -9.82 -5.65
N ASP A 129 0.69 -10.43 -6.84
CA ASP A 129 1.14 -11.80 -7.13
C ASP A 129 2.45 -11.87 -7.93
N GLU A 130 3.26 -10.81 -7.87
CA GLU A 130 4.59 -10.79 -8.48
C GLU A 130 5.49 -11.91 -7.91
N PRO A 131 6.16 -12.73 -8.76
CA PRO A 131 6.98 -13.85 -8.31
C PRO A 131 8.07 -13.47 -7.30
N GLU A 132 8.59 -12.25 -7.39
CA GLU A 132 9.62 -11.70 -6.49
C GLU A 132 9.16 -11.56 -5.03
N LEU A 133 7.84 -11.55 -4.79
CA LEU A 133 7.24 -11.46 -3.46
C LEU A 133 7.11 -12.82 -2.75
N GLY A 134 7.33 -13.93 -3.47
CA GLY A 134 7.15 -15.29 -2.96
C GLY A 134 5.68 -15.74 -2.88
N LEU A 135 5.43 -16.87 -2.22
CA LEU A 135 4.14 -17.58 -2.29
C LEU A 135 3.02 -16.96 -1.44
N ALA A 136 3.36 -16.40 -0.27
CA ALA A 136 2.39 -15.87 0.68
C ALA A 136 2.89 -14.53 1.25
N PRO A 137 3.05 -13.49 0.41
CA PRO A 137 3.60 -12.23 0.85
C PRO A 137 2.67 -11.53 1.84
N GLN A 138 3.27 -10.91 2.85
CA GLN A 138 2.58 -9.93 3.67
C GLN A 138 2.70 -8.56 3.01
N ILE A 139 1.56 -7.89 2.84
CA ILE A 139 1.49 -6.57 2.19
C ILE A 139 0.90 -5.57 3.18
N ALA A 140 1.70 -4.57 3.56
CA ALA A 140 1.26 -3.51 4.46
C ALA A 140 0.93 -2.23 3.66
N SER A 141 -0.33 -1.81 3.70
CA SER A 141 -0.86 -0.69 2.93
C SER A 141 -1.26 0.46 3.84
N LEU A 142 -0.50 1.55 3.82
CA LEU A 142 -0.81 2.78 4.55
C LEU A 142 -1.52 3.79 3.63
N SER A 143 -2.63 4.36 4.09
CA SER A 143 -3.42 5.34 3.33
C SER A 143 -3.33 6.74 3.92
N LEU A 144 -3.11 7.73 3.06
CA LEU A 144 -3.05 9.16 3.38
C LEU A 144 -4.02 9.95 2.47
N GLY A 145 -4.47 11.10 2.93
CA GLY A 145 -5.47 11.92 2.25
C GLY A 145 -6.88 11.35 2.22
N GLN A 146 -7.57 11.57 1.10
CA GLN A 146 -8.98 11.27 0.90
C GLN A 146 -9.29 9.78 1.13
N SER A 147 -10.23 9.50 2.03
CA SER A 147 -10.73 8.14 2.28
C SER A 147 -11.35 7.56 1.02
N ARG A 148 -11.03 6.29 0.73
CA ARG A 148 -11.51 5.58 -0.47
C ARG A 148 -11.98 4.17 -0.13
N ARG A 149 -12.99 3.71 -0.86
CA ARG A 149 -13.48 2.33 -0.79
C ARG A 149 -12.43 1.41 -1.39
N PHE A 150 -12.19 0.28 -0.74
CA PHE A 150 -11.31 -0.77 -1.19
C PHE A 150 -12.12 -2.06 -1.21
N ASP A 151 -12.30 -2.62 -2.40
CA ASP A 151 -13.11 -3.83 -2.60
C ASP A 151 -12.16 -5.03 -2.68
N LEU A 152 -12.50 -6.12 -2.00
CA LEU A 152 -11.88 -7.43 -2.16
C LEU A 152 -12.93 -8.44 -2.62
N LYS A 153 -12.54 -9.36 -3.49
CA LYS A 153 -13.37 -10.51 -3.92
C LYS A 153 -12.52 -11.78 -3.98
N HIS A 154 -13.10 -12.91 -3.57
CA HIS A 154 -12.46 -14.21 -3.75
C HIS A 154 -12.54 -14.63 -5.22
N ARG A 155 -11.51 -15.30 -5.73
CA ARG A 155 -11.43 -15.75 -7.14
C ARG A 155 -12.36 -16.93 -7.44
N GLN A 156 -12.60 -17.78 -6.44
CA GLN A 156 -13.32 -19.05 -6.60
C GLN A 156 -14.63 -19.14 -5.79
N LEU A 157 -14.81 -18.26 -4.79
CA LEU A 157 -15.92 -18.31 -3.85
C LEU A 157 -16.74 -17.04 -4.07
N GLU A 158 -18.05 -17.12 -3.85
CA GLU A 158 -18.95 -15.97 -3.99
C GLU A 158 -18.94 -15.08 -2.73
N CYS A 159 -17.75 -14.66 -2.30
CA CYS A 159 -17.58 -13.78 -1.15
C CYS A 159 -16.75 -12.53 -1.49
N GLN A 160 -17.14 -11.42 -0.85
CA GLN A 160 -16.56 -10.10 -1.06
C GLN A 160 -16.49 -9.35 0.27
N LEU A 161 -15.53 -8.44 0.37
CA LEU A 161 -15.39 -7.53 1.50
C LEU A 161 -15.18 -6.11 0.96
N GLN A 162 -15.79 -5.13 1.61
CA GLN A 162 -15.57 -3.72 1.31
C GLN A 162 -15.04 -3.03 2.57
N LEU A 163 -13.92 -2.34 2.42
CA LEU A 163 -13.30 -1.55 3.48
C LEU A 163 -13.26 -0.08 3.05
N LEU A 164 -13.48 0.83 4.00
CA LEU A 164 -13.18 2.24 3.81
C LEU A 164 -11.80 2.51 4.40
N LEU A 165 -10.80 2.71 3.54
CA LEU A 165 -9.44 3.03 3.97
C LEU A 165 -9.37 4.53 4.28
N GLN A 166 -9.15 4.84 5.55
CA GLN A 166 -9.18 6.20 6.08
C GLN A 166 -7.80 6.86 6.06
N HIS A 167 -7.78 8.18 6.21
CA HIS A 167 -6.56 8.94 6.42
C HIS A 167 -5.78 8.41 7.64
N GLY A 168 -4.49 8.09 7.45
CA GLY A 168 -3.62 7.56 8.50
C GLY A 168 -3.86 6.08 8.83
N SER A 169 -4.69 5.36 8.06
CA SER A 169 -4.99 3.95 8.31
C SER A 169 -3.94 3.01 7.72
N LEU A 170 -3.71 1.87 8.41
CA LEU A 170 -2.86 0.78 7.96
C LEU A 170 -3.70 -0.48 7.75
N LEU A 171 -3.55 -1.13 6.60
CA LEU A 171 -4.12 -2.44 6.30
C LEU A 171 -2.98 -3.44 6.05
N LEU A 172 -2.93 -4.53 6.79
CA LEU A 172 -2.08 -5.69 6.48
C LEU A 172 -2.93 -6.75 5.78
N MET A 173 -2.48 -7.19 4.61
CA MET A 173 -3.00 -8.35 3.90
C MET A 173 -1.99 -9.49 4.04
N ALA A 174 -2.41 -10.62 4.63
CA ALA A 174 -1.52 -11.75 4.95
C ALA A 174 -2.14 -13.10 4.57
N GLY A 175 -1.38 -14.17 4.81
CA GLY A 175 -1.72 -15.53 4.38
C GLY A 175 -1.62 -15.67 2.86
N THR A 176 -2.50 -16.48 2.29
CA THR A 176 -2.60 -16.69 0.84
C THR A 176 -3.50 -15.67 0.14
N CYS A 177 -3.67 -14.48 0.73
CA CYS A 177 -4.56 -13.44 0.24
C CYS A 177 -4.29 -13.08 -1.23
N GLN A 178 -3.03 -12.86 -1.62
CA GLN A 178 -2.70 -12.48 -3.00
C GLN A 178 -2.91 -13.63 -4.00
N GLN A 179 -2.98 -14.88 -3.55
CA GLN A 179 -3.27 -16.03 -4.40
C GLN A 179 -4.76 -16.18 -4.68
N TYR A 180 -5.61 -16.01 -3.66
CA TYR A 180 -7.04 -16.33 -3.74
C TYR A 180 -7.97 -15.12 -3.83
N TRP A 181 -7.51 -13.95 -3.42
CA TRP A 181 -8.28 -12.71 -3.45
C TRP A 181 -7.74 -11.75 -4.51
N GLN A 182 -8.67 -11.04 -5.13
CA GLN A 182 -8.36 -9.83 -5.89
C GLN A 182 -8.89 -8.64 -5.14
N HIS A 183 -8.20 -7.52 -5.27
CA HIS A 183 -8.61 -6.25 -4.69
C HIS A 183 -8.59 -5.13 -5.72
N ARG A 184 -9.31 -4.05 -5.43
CA ARG A 184 -9.36 -2.86 -6.28
C ARG A 184 -9.64 -1.59 -5.49
N LEU A 185 -9.24 -0.48 -6.10
CA LEU A 185 -9.67 0.86 -5.70
C LEU A 185 -10.60 1.41 -6.79
N PRO A 186 -11.93 1.26 -6.67
CA PRO A 186 -12.88 1.64 -7.72
C PRO A 186 -12.94 3.16 -7.90
N LYS A 187 -13.44 3.59 -9.08
CA LYS A 187 -13.79 4.99 -9.32
C LYS A 187 -14.87 5.44 -8.33
N GLN A 188 -14.71 6.64 -7.78
CA GLN A 188 -15.66 7.23 -6.84
C GLN A 188 -15.81 8.72 -7.15
N ALA A 189 -16.76 9.09 -8.01
CA ALA A 189 -16.90 10.47 -8.52
C ALA A 189 -17.00 11.57 -7.43
N GLN A 190 -17.45 11.21 -6.23
CA GLN A 190 -17.55 12.10 -5.06
C GLN A 190 -16.20 12.38 -4.36
N ALA A 191 -15.18 11.55 -4.58
CA ALA A 191 -13.83 11.82 -4.08
C ALA A 191 -13.18 12.91 -4.95
N LYS A 192 -12.95 14.08 -4.36
CA LYS A 192 -12.42 15.28 -5.05
C LYS A 192 -11.04 15.72 -4.55
N ALA A 193 -10.49 15.01 -3.57
CA ALA A 193 -9.20 15.31 -2.98
C ALA A 193 -8.21 14.16 -3.22
N GLU A 194 -6.94 14.51 -3.11
CA GLU A 194 -5.82 13.60 -3.29
C GLU A 194 -5.84 12.48 -2.25
N ARG A 195 -5.47 11.27 -2.71
CA ARG A 195 -5.11 10.14 -1.87
C ARG A 195 -3.71 9.65 -2.23
N ILE A 196 -2.88 9.43 -1.22
CA ILE A 196 -1.59 8.74 -1.38
C ILE A 196 -1.68 7.39 -0.66
N ASN A 197 -1.18 6.35 -1.30
CA ASN A 197 -1.11 5.00 -0.75
C ASN A 197 0.32 4.48 -0.79
N LEU A 198 0.78 3.93 0.32
CA LEU A 198 2.10 3.33 0.45
C LEU A 198 1.91 1.83 0.64
N THR A 199 2.28 1.04 -0.36
CA THR A 199 2.21 -0.43 -0.30
C THR A 199 3.59 -0.98 -0.02
N PHE A 200 3.88 -1.27 1.24
CA PHE A 200 5.13 -1.87 1.71
C PHE A 200 5.15 -3.37 1.43
N ARG A 201 6.29 -3.86 0.95
CA ARG A 201 6.50 -5.26 0.56
C ARG A 201 7.88 -5.75 0.99
N TYR A 202 8.07 -7.06 0.91
CA TYR A 202 9.35 -7.72 1.09
C TYR A 202 9.77 -8.45 -0.18
N ILE A 203 10.97 -8.17 -0.68
CA ILE A 203 11.61 -8.92 -1.75
C ILE A 203 12.89 -9.54 -1.21
N ALA A 204 12.99 -10.87 -1.25
CA ALA A 204 14.18 -11.58 -0.79
C ALA A 204 15.41 -11.18 -1.64
N PRO A 205 16.59 -10.94 -1.02
CA PRO A 205 17.84 -10.84 -1.77
C PRO A 205 18.08 -12.11 -2.59
N LYS A 206 18.59 -11.94 -3.81
CA LYS A 206 19.07 -13.06 -4.65
C LYS A 206 20.46 -13.48 -4.24
#